data_AF-A0A2W4R529-F1
#
_entry.id   AF-A0A2W4R529-F1
#
_cell.length_a   1.000
_cell.length_b   1.000
_cell.length_c   1.000
_cell.angle_alpha   90.00
_cell.angle_beta   90.00
_cell.angle_gamma   90.00
#
_symmetry.space_group_name_H-M   'P 1'
#
loop_
_entity.id
_entity.type
_entity.pdbx_description
1 polymer ?
#
loop_
_entity_poly.entity_id
_entity_poly.type
_entity_poly.pdbx_seq_one_letter_code
_entity_poly.pdbx_strand_id
1 'polypeptide(L)'
;DLYTSIRNESDYLNANLYYEYVLSDSLGNVLEKKLLSQFLFDHKSGKPFGSTVLGDIFDHRFLILENYRFEKPGRYSLKYSHKMRTDTLKGILAVGLRVNRHMPD
;
A
#
# COMPACT_ATOMS: atom_id res chain seq x y z
N ASP A 1 -3.11 9.27 -10.38
CA ASP A 1 -2.31 8.17 -9.78
C ASP A 1 -2.79 7.83 -8.38
N LEU A 2 -2.92 6.54 -8.11
CA LEU A 2 -3.24 6.01 -6.80
C LEU A 2 -2.04 5.22 -6.28
N TYR A 3 -1.64 5.52 -5.06
CA TYR A 3 -0.55 4.84 -4.36
C TYR A 3 -1.05 4.24 -3.06
N THR A 4 -0.52 3.07 -2.72
CA THR A 4 -0.60 2.56 -1.34
C THR A 4 0.60 3.10 -0.58
N SER A 5 0.32 3.72 0.56
CA SER A 5 1.32 4.16 1.54
C SER A 5 1.39 3.14 2.67
N ILE A 6 2.58 2.66 2.99
CA ILE A 6 2.81 1.73 4.11
C ILE A 6 3.87 2.35 5.01
N ARG A 7 3.61 2.33 6.31
CA ARG A 7 4.57 2.72 7.35
C ARG A 7 4.91 1.50 8.20
N ASN A 8 6.19 1.22 8.37
CA ASN A 8 6.65 0.13 9.21
C ASN A 8 7.81 0.53 10.12
N GLU A 9 7.93 -0.17 11.23
CA GLU A 9 9.08 -0.14 12.14
C GLU A 9 10.16 -1.12 11.67
N SER A 10 11.37 -0.94 12.21
CA SER A 10 12.51 -1.80 11.98
C SER A 10 12.31 -3.25 12.46
N ASP A 11 11.38 -3.49 13.40
CA ASP A 11 11.11 -4.80 13.98
C ASP A 11 10.06 -5.63 13.20
N TYR A 12 9.53 -5.11 12.07
CA TYR A 12 8.65 -5.88 11.21
C TYR A 12 9.37 -7.12 10.67
N LEU A 13 8.83 -8.31 10.98
CA LEU A 13 9.55 -9.58 10.85
C LEU A 13 9.78 -10.07 9.42
N ASN A 14 9.04 -9.55 8.44
CA ASN A 14 9.11 -10.03 7.06
C ASN A 14 9.79 -9.00 6.16
N ALA A 15 10.57 -9.45 5.18
CA ALA A 15 11.15 -8.52 4.20
C ALA A 15 10.08 -7.87 3.30
N ASN A 16 8.93 -8.52 3.13
CA ASN A 16 7.83 -8.06 2.29
C ASN A 16 6.47 -8.10 3.00
N LEU A 17 5.51 -7.41 2.38
CA LEU A 17 4.10 -7.40 2.75
C LEU A 17 3.26 -7.82 1.56
N TYR A 18 2.49 -8.90 1.74
CA TYR A 18 1.46 -9.33 0.81
C TYR A 18 0.12 -8.73 1.20
N TYR A 19 -0.49 -7.99 0.28
CA TYR A 19 -1.82 -7.44 0.49
C TYR A 19 -2.62 -7.39 -0.81
N GLU A 20 -3.91 -7.64 -0.68
CA GLU A 20 -4.90 -7.38 -1.72
C GLU A 20 -5.52 -6.01 -1.48
N TYR A 21 -5.67 -5.22 -2.55
CA TYR A 21 -6.57 -4.09 -2.53
C TYR A 21 -7.80 -4.38 -3.40
N VAL A 22 -8.95 -3.87 -2.98
CA VAL A 22 -10.21 -3.89 -3.74
C VAL A 22 -10.75 -2.48 -3.81
N LEU A 23 -10.83 -1.93 -5.02
CA LEU A 23 -11.48 -0.64 -5.30
C LEU A 23 -12.91 -0.91 -5.77
N SER A 24 -13.87 -0.25 -5.13
CA SER A 24 -15.29 -0.36 -5.47
C SER A 24 -15.96 0.99 -5.60
N ASP A 25 -17.01 1.05 -6.42
CA ASP A 25 -17.90 2.22 -6.49
C ASP A 25 -18.88 2.29 -5.30
N SER A 26 -19.77 3.28 -5.32
CA SER A 26 -20.77 3.49 -4.27
C SER A 26 -21.85 2.41 -4.22
N LEU A 27 -22.02 1.63 -5.28
CA LEU A 27 -22.97 0.51 -5.38
C LEU A 27 -22.32 -0.83 -4.98
N GLY A 28 -21.02 -0.82 -4.70
CA GLY A 28 -20.26 -2.02 -4.34
C GLY A 28 -19.73 -2.80 -5.53
N ASN A 29 -19.85 -2.29 -6.76
CA ASN A 29 -19.24 -2.92 -7.92
C ASN A 29 -17.72 -2.86 -7.78
N VAL A 30 -17.05 -4.00 -7.94
CA VAL A 30 -15.58 -4.06 -7.93
C VAL A 30 -15.07 -3.50 -9.25
N LEU A 31 -14.28 -2.44 -9.16
CA LEU A 31 -13.65 -1.78 -10.30
C LEU A 31 -12.24 -2.30 -10.51
N GLU A 32 -11.49 -2.49 -9.42
CA GLU A 32 -10.14 -3.05 -9.45
C GLU A 32 -9.93 -3.98 -8.27
N LYS A 33 -9.19 -5.06 -8.51
CA LYS A 33 -8.79 -6.02 -7.47
C LYS A 33 -7.44 -6.62 -7.81
N LYS A 34 -6.46 -6.45 -6.94
CA LYS A 34 -5.10 -6.97 -7.18
C LYS A 34 -4.40 -7.37 -5.89
N LEU A 35 -3.76 -8.53 -5.92
CA LEU A 35 -2.80 -8.98 -4.92
C LEU A 35 -1.41 -8.44 -5.26
N LEU A 36 -0.77 -7.79 -4.30
CA LEU A 36 0.56 -7.21 -4.43
C LEU A 36 1.51 -7.82 -3.40
N SER A 37 2.78 -7.93 -3.77
CA SER A 37 3.90 -8.23 -2.87
C SER A 37 4.85 -7.05 -2.92
N GLN A 38 4.94 -6.29 -1.82
CA GLN A 38 5.84 -5.15 -1.74
C GLN A 38 6.95 -5.41 -0.74
N PHE A 39 8.19 -5.23 -1.16
CA PHE A 39 9.33 -5.35 -0.27
C PHE A 39 9.48 -4.07 0.54
N LEU A 40 9.54 -4.22 1.85
CA LEU A 40 9.81 -3.14 2.81
C LEU A 40 11.28 -3.11 3.21
N PHE A 41 11.98 -4.25 3.05
CA PHE A 41 13.40 -4.42 3.33
C PHE A 41 14.09 -5.17 2.19
N ASP A 42 15.38 -4.92 2.02
CA ASP A 42 16.23 -5.76 1.19
C ASP A 42 16.35 -7.17 1.79
N HIS A 43 16.02 -8.17 0.98
CA HIS A 43 15.94 -9.58 1.41
C HIS A 43 17.26 -10.21 1.88
N LYS A 44 18.43 -9.61 1.56
CA LYS A 44 19.75 -10.14 1.96
C LYS A 44 20.31 -9.40 3.16
N SER A 45 20.30 -8.08 3.08
CA SER A 45 20.93 -7.22 4.08
C SER A 45 19.99 -6.84 5.23
N GLY A 46 18.68 -6.99 5.05
CA GLY A 46 17.67 -6.48 5.98
C GLY A 46 17.61 -4.95 6.00
N LYS A 47 18.30 -4.26 5.08
CA LYS A 47 18.28 -2.80 5.02
C LYS A 47 16.87 -2.34 4.63
N PRO A 48 16.25 -1.40 5.36
CA PRO A 48 14.94 -0.88 5.03
C PRO A 48 14.98 -0.13 3.70
N PHE A 49 13.92 -0.29 2.92
CA PHE A 49 13.58 0.59 1.80
C PHE A 49 12.79 1.81 2.31
N GLY A 50 12.37 2.66 1.37
CA GLY A 50 11.55 3.82 1.68
C GLY A 50 12.34 5.00 2.24
N SER A 51 11.62 6.02 2.68
CA SER A 51 12.18 7.20 3.32
C SER A 51 11.98 7.13 4.83
N THR A 52 12.95 7.59 5.61
CA THR A 52 12.79 7.78 7.05
C THR A 52 12.60 9.26 7.38
N VAL A 53 11.68 9.55 8.28
CA VAL A 53 11.48 10.91 8.83
C VAL A 53 12.02 10.98 10.25
N LEU A 54 11.95 9.89 11.02
CA LEU A 54 12.37 9.79 12.41
C LEU A 54 12.74 8.35 12.76
N GLY A 55 13.90 8.15 13.39
CA GLY A 55 14.27 6.92 14.07
C GLY A 55 14.23 5.67 13.17
N ASP A 56 13.50 4.67 13.64
CA ASP A 56 13.38 3.34 13.07
C ASP A 56 12.06 3.12 12.30
N ILE A 57 11.41 4.22 11.89
CA ILE A 57 10.18 4.21 11.10
C ILE A 57 10.49 4.51 9.63
N PHE A 58 9.92 3.69 8.75
CA PHE A 58 10.11 3.75 7.30
C PHE A 58 8.77 3.95 6.58
N ASP A 59 8.73 4.95 5.71
CA ASP A 59 7.59 5.29 4.87
C ASP A 59 7.82 4.83 3.42
N HIS A 60 6.86 4.08 2.90
CA HIS A 60 6.87 3.53 1.55
C HIS A 60 5.69 4.05 0.74
N ARG A 61 5.91 4.24 -0.56
CA ARG A 61 4.87 4.60 -1.52
C ARG A 61 4.95 3.68 -2.74
N PHE A 62 3.89 2.92 -2.97
CA PHE A 62 3.80 1.98 -4.06
C PHE A 62 2.67 2.40 -5.01
N LEU A 63 2.99 2.65 -6.27
CA LEU A 63 1.98 2.93 -7.30
C LEU A 63 1.11 1.68 -7.49
N ILE A 64 -0.21 1.83 -7.36
CA ILE A 64 -1.15 0.73 -7.54
C ILE A 64 -2.02 0.87 -8.78
N LEU A 65 -2.33 2.11 -9.18
CA LEU A 65 -3.03 2.44 -10.42
C LEU A 65 -2.47 3.77 -10.97
N GLU A 66 -1.92 3.71 -12.18
CA GLU A 66 -1.41 4.87 -12.91
C GLU A 66 -2.51 5.53 -13.74
N ASN A 67 -2.53 6.86 -13.78
CA ASN A 67 -3.48 7.68 -14.53
C ASN A 67 -4.95 7.21 -14.44
N TYR A 68 -5.33 6.68 -13.29
CA TYR A 68 -6.66 6.11 -13.09
C TYR A 68 -7.74 7.18 -13.17
N ARG A 69 -8.78 6.92 -13.97
CA ARG A 69 -9.93 7.80 -14.13
C ARG A 69 -11.12 7.29 -13.33
N PHE A 70 -11.60 8.12 -12.42
CA PHE A 70 -12.88 7.89 -11.76
C PHE A 70 -14.01 8.32 -12.70
N GLU A 71 -14.63 7.36 -13.39
CA GLU A 71 -15.61 7.63 -14.46
C GLU A 71 -16.84 8.42 -14.01
N LYS A 72 -17.25 8.28 -12.75
CA LYS A 72 -18.43 8.95 -12.20
C LYS A 72 -18.07 9.73 -10.94
N PRO A 73 -18.60 10.94 -10.75
CA PRO A 73 -18.48 11.61 -9.45
C PRO A 73 -19.21 10.78 -8.39
N GLY A 74 -18.60 10.60 -7.23
CA GLY A 74 -19.22 9.85 -6.14
C GLY A 74 -18.22 9.27 -5.15
N ARG A 75 -18.76 8.47 -4.24
CA ARG A 75 -17.96 7.76 -3.23
C ARG A 75 -17.34 6.51 -3.83
N TYR A 76 -16.04 6.37 -3.64
CA TYR A 76 -15.29 5.14 -3.91
C TYR A 76 -14.77 4.58 -2.59
N SER A 77 -14.67 3.26 -2.51
CA SER A 77 -14.11 2.58 -1.34
C SER A 77 -12.90 1.77 -1.75
N LEU A 78 -11.80 1.92 -1.02
CA LEU A 78 -10.63 1.06 -1.18
C LEU A 78 -10.45 0.23 0.09
N LYS A 79 -10.56 -1.09 -0.06
CA LYS A 79 -10.35 -2.05 1.02
C LYS A 79 -8.98 -2.70 0.87
N TYR A 80 -8.18 -2.67 1.92
CA TYR A 80 -6.95 -3.44 2.04
C TYR A 80 -7.20 -4.73 2.83
N SER A 81 -6.59 -5.83 2.41
CA SER A 81 -6.62 -7.11 3.12
C SER A 81 -5.24 -7.75 3.03
N HIS A 82 -4.53 -7.85 4.15
CA HIS A 82 -3.25 -8.55 4.15
C HIS A 82 -3.47 -10.04 3.92
N LYS A 83 -2.50 -10.67 3.24
CA LYS A 83 -2.46 -12.11 2.97
C LYS A 83 -1.21 -12.75 3.58
N MET A 84 -0.78 -12.20 4.70
CA MET A 84 0.33 -12.74 5.50
C MET A 84 -0.16 -13.92 6.34
N ARG A 85 0.77 -14.81 6.72
CA ARG A 85 0.45 -15.96 7.59
C ARG A 85 0.08 -15.56 9.02
N THR A 86 0.69 -14.50 9.52
CA THR A 86 0.42 -13.95 10.85
C THR A 86 -0.82 -13.08 10.80
N ASP A 87 -1.74 -13.31 11.75
CA ASP A 87 -2.98 -12.55 11.88
C ASP A 87 -2.71 -11.07 12.20
N THR A 88 -1.88 -10.81 13.20
CA THR A 88 -1.44 -9.43 13.53
C THR A 88 -0.10 -9.12 12.87
N LEU A 89 -0.03 -8.00 12.15
CA LEU A 89 1.19 -7.50 11.52
C LEU A 89 1.96 -6.55 12.45
N LYS A 90 2.58 -7.10 13.50
CA LYS A 90 3.43 -6.29 14.39
C LYS A 90 4.52 -5.58 13.60
N GLY A 91 4.72 -4.29 13.87
CA GLY A 91 5.66 -3.43 13.16
C GLY A 91 5.09 -2.77 11.90
N ILE A 92 3.85 -3.08 11.47
CA ILE A 92 3.13 -2.24 10.50
C ILE A 92 2.31 -1.20 11.26
N LEU A 93 2.68 0.06 11.12
CA LEU A 93 2.07 1.17 11.86
C LEU A 93 0.89 1.78 11.12
N ALA A 94 0.96 1.86 9.79
CA ALA A 94 -0.11 2.43 8.98
C ALA A 94 -0.14 1.84 7.58
N VAL A 95 -1.36 1.75 7.04
CA VAL A 95 -1.64 1.48 5.63
C VAL A 95 -2.65 2.53 5.17
N GLY A 96 -2.37 3.19 4.05
CA GLY A 96 -3.20 4.27 3.55
C GLY A 96 -3.22 4.36 2.04
N LEU A 97 -4.25 5.04 1.52
CA LEU A 97 -4.36 5.41 0.12
C LEU A 97 -3.88 6.85 -0.06
N ARG A 98 -3.06 7.09 -1.08
CA ARG A 98 -2.77 8.42 -1.58
C ARG A 98 -3.28 8.57 -2.99
N VAL A 99 -4.09 9.59 -3.23
CA VAL A 99 -4.60 9.96 -4.56
C VAL A 99 -3.90 11.23 -5.00
N ASN A 100 -3.21 11.17 -6.14
CA ASN A 100 -2.53 12.30 -6.74
C ASN A 100 -3.13 12.56 -8.14
N ARG A 101 -3.21 13.84 -8.52
CA ARG A 101 -3.41 14.21 -9.92
C ARG A 101 -2.24 13.65 -10.72
N HIS A 102 -2.54 12.94 -11.81
CA HIS A 102 -1.51 12.46 -12.73
C HIS A 102 -0.83 13.67 -13.39
N MET A 103 0.51 13.68 -13.38
CA MET A 103 1.33 14.64 -14.09
C MET A 103 2.12 13.84 -15.14
N PRO A 104 1.87 14.03 -16.43
CA PRO A 104 2.69 13.39 -17.46
C PRO A 104 4.13 13.92 -17.39
N ASP A 105 5.09 13.06 -17.71
CA ASP A 105 6.51 13.41 -17.87
C ASP A 105 6.75 14.39 -19.03
#